data_AF-A0A3S0AUJ4-F1
#
_entry.id   AF-A0A3S0AUJ4-F1
#
_cell.length_a   1.000
_cell.length_b   1.000
_cell.length_c   1.000
_cell.angle_alpha   90.00
_cell.angle_beta   90.00
_cell.angle_gamma   90.00
#
_symmetry.space_group_name_H-M   'P 1'
#
loop_
_entity.id
_entity.type
_entity.pdbx_description
1 polymer ?
#
loop_
_entity_poly.entity_id
_entity_poly.type
_entity_poly.pdbx_seq_one_letter_code
_entity_poly.pdbx_strand_id
1 'polypeptide(L)'
;MHNKFRIKLSETDDKYNQLAYLQQYFKSKFNLTPIIGVELEFYLTDNINIAILANKINYQIKFEKGKNQYEIDFKPTQDLITIAKEIVLTRDIISDIAKDMGGLADFRSKPFIDDYGSSMHIHLNFLEDNNIDKYAQILCSQLEQYLNYFLPTQEDYERLDSKFMAPTHISWGGNNRSVLIRIPDSLPKRIEHRLASSNTDPALVIFAIMDGIKNGLENNEEIKHLPKIYGNAYDPQYNLQKIIR
;
A
#
# COMPACT_ATOMS: atom_id res chain seq x y z
N MET A 1 -22.86 -19.98 -2.11
CA MET A 1 -22.32 -20.17 -0.74
C MET A 1 -21.09 -19.28 -0.45
N HIS A 2 -20.99 -18.05 -1.01
CA HIS A 2 -19.79 -17.20 -0.91
C HIS A 2 -19.99 -15.94 -0.03
N ASN A 3 -20.54 -16.08 1.17
CA ASN A 3 -20.79 -14.89 2.01
C ASN A 3 -20.53 -15.11 3.52
N LYS A 4 -19.71 -16.09 3.89
CA LYS A 4 -19.43 -16.43 5.30
C LYS A 4 -18.06 -16.01 5.85
N PHE A 5 -17.20 -15.35 5.06
CA PHE A 5 -15.87 -14.90 5.52
C PHE A 5 -15.70 -13.37 5.57
N ARG A 6 -16.80 -12.60 5.63
CA ARG A 6 -16.75 -11.23 6.16
C ARG A 6 -16.66 -11.29 7.69
N ILE A 7 -15.60 -11.92 8.20
CA ILE A 7 -15.20 -11.74 9.60
C ILE A 7 -14.85 -10.25 9.71
N LYS A 8 -15.45 -9.57 10.70
CA LYS A 8 -15.07 -8.21 11.08
C LYS A 8 -13.62 -8.27 11.57
N LEU A 9 -12.66 -8.18 10.66
CA LEU A 9 -11.22 -8.15 10.93
C LEU A 9 -10.78 -6.87 11.68
N SER A 10 -11.71 -6.18 12.33
CA SER A 10 -11.46 -4.94 13.08
C SER A 10 -10.94 -5.17 14.50
N GLU A 11 -10.84 -6.42 14.97
CA GLU A 11 -10.26 -6.74 16.28
C GLU A 11 -8.75 -6.99 16.16
N THR A 12 -7.98 -6.41 17.08
CA THR A 12 -6.51 -6.30 17.00
C THR A 12 -5.78 -7.64 16.91
N ASP A 13 -6.27 -8.69 17.56
CA ASP A 13 -5.62 -10.01 17.54
C ASP A 13 -6.00 -10.82 16.30
N ASP A 14 -7.22 -10.64 15.78
CA ASP A 14 -7.69 -11.40 14.62
C ASP A 14 -6.86 -11.06 13.37
N LYS A 15 -6.57 -9.78 13.12
CA LYS A 15 -5.79 -9.36 11.93
C LYS A 15 -4.37 -9.94 11.90
N TYR A 16 -3.66 -9.99 13.03
CA TYR A 16 -2.29 -10.53 13.05
C TYR A 16 -2.29 -12.06 12.95
N ASN A 17 -3.29 -12.73 13.52
CA ASN A 17 -3.49 -14.17 13.35
C ASN A 17 -3.79 -14.52 11.87
N GLN A 18 -4.58 -13.69 11.16
CA GLN A 18 -4.77 -13.87 9.73
C GLN A 18 -3.48 -13.69 8.93
N LEU A 19 -2.64 -12.71 9.28
CA LEU A 19 -1.34 -12.56 8.62
C LEU A 19 -0.43 -13.77 8.86
N ALA A 20 -0.39 -14.30 10.09
CA ALA A 20 0.35 -15.51 10.42
C ALA A 20 -0.15 -16.70 9.59
N TYR A 21 -1.48 -16.86 9.52
CA TYR A 21 -2.13 -17.89 8.72
C TYR A 21 -1.75 -17.76 7.24
N LEU A 22 -1.87 -16.58 6.64
CA LEU A 22 -1.54 -16.36 5.23
C LEU A 22 -0.06 -16.66 4.95
N GLN A 23 0.86 -16.21 5.81
CA GLN A 23 2.28 -16.50 5.65
C GLN A 23 2.55 -18.02 5.65
N GLN A 24 1.92 -18.77 6.56
CA GLN A 24 2.01 -20.24 6.59
C GLN A 24 1.32 -20.89 5.38
N TYR A 25 0.17 -20.36 4.97
CA TYR A 25 -0.61 -20.85 3.85
C TYR A 25 0.17 -20.73 2.53
N PHE A 26 0.75 -19.57 2.24
CA PHE A 26 1.58 -19.37 1.05
C PHE A 26 2.77 -20.33 1.00
N LYS A 27 3.44 -20.53 2.15
CA LYS A 27 4.57 -21.45 2.22
C LYS A 27 4.16 -22.90 1.99
N SER A 28 3.07 -23.34 2.63
CA SER A 28 2.62 -24.74 2.58
C SER A 28 1.90 -25.10 1.29
N LYS A 29 1.06 -24.20 0.76
CA LYS A 29 0.20 -24.47 -0.40
C LYS A 29 0.87 -24.13 -1.72
N PHE A 30 1.60 -23.03 -1.77
CA PHE A 30 2.20 -22.51 -3.02
C PHE A 30 3.73 -22.61 -3.06
N ASN A 31 4.37 -23.01 -1.95
CA ASN A 31 5.83 -22.91 -1.79
C ASN A 31 6.37 -21.48 -2.04
N LEU A 32 5.57 -20.47 -1.71
CA LEU A 32 5.93 -19.07 -1.86
C LEU A 32 6.21 -18.45 -0.48
N THR A 33 7.28 -17.66 -0.39
CA THR A 33 7.63 -16.90 0.82
C THR A 33 7.53 -15.41 0.51
N PRO A 34 6.55 -14.67 1.08
CA PRO A 34 6.40 -13.25 0.79
C PRO A 34 7.54 -12.43 1.39
N ILE A 35 7.90 -11.35 0.69
CA ILE A 35 8.81 -10.31 1.16
C ILE A 35 8.09 -8.98 0.97
N ILE A 36 7.87 -8.24 2.04
CA ILE A 36 7.16 -6.96 2.02
C ILE A 36 8.07 -5.83 2.48
N GLY A 37 8.13 -4.77 1.67
CA GLY A 37 8.63 -3.45 2.06
C GLY A 37 7.50 -2.42 2.01
N VAL A 38 7.66 -1.29 2.69
CA VAL A 38 6.62 -0.25 2.75
C VAL A 38 7.23 1.13 2.61
N GLU A 39 6.59 2.00 1.83
CA GLU A 39 6.85 3.45 1.82
C GLU A 39 5.64 4.10 2.52
N LEU A 40 5.88 4.93 3.55
CA LEU A 40 4.82 5.65 4.26
C LEU A 40 5.02 7.15 4.14
N GLU A 41 4.04 7.81 3.54
CA GLU A 41 4.01 9.26 3.38
C GLU A 41 3.23 9.95 4.50
N PHE A 42 3.65 11.15 4.88
CA PHE A 42 2.99 12.00 5.86
C PHE A 42 3.40 13.46 5.71
N TYR A 43 2.62 14.36 6.30
CA TYR A 43 2.96 15.78 6.36
C TYR A 43 3.46 16.17 7.75
N LEU A 44 4.30 17.20 7.80
CA LEU A 44 4.71 17.86 9.03
C LEU A 44 4.34 19.35 8.98
N THR A 45 4.06 19.94 10.13
CA THR A 45 3.95 21.40 10.25
C THR A 45 5.30 22.09 10.03
N ASP A 46 5.30 23.32 9.53
CA ASP A 46 6.50 24.08 9.13
C ASP A 46 7.57 24.21 10.24
N ASN A 47 7.17 24.13 11.51
CA ASN A 47 8.04 24.30 12.68
C ASN A 47 8.82 23.04 13.10
N ILE A 48 8.62 21.90 12.42
CA ILE A 48 9.31 20.65 12.76
C ILE A 48 10.72 20.62 12.17
N ASN A 49 11.73 20.49 13.04
CA ASN A 49 13.11 20.25 12.62
C ASN A 49 13.31 18.77 12.23
N ILE A 50 13.38 18.52 10.92
CA ILE A 50 13.51 17.18 10.33
C ILE A 50 14.77 16.44 10.79
N ALA A 51 15.89 17.14 11.01
CA ALA A 51 17.12 16.49 11.45
C ALA A 51 16.97 15.91 12.87
N ILE A 52 16.25 16.62 13.76
CA ILE A 52 15.95 16.11 15.11
C ILE A 52 15.00 14.92 15.02
N LEU A 53 13.95 15.02 14.19
CA LEU A 53 13.00 13.92 14.00
C LEU A 53 13.70 12.66 13.47
N ALA A 54 14.46 12.77 12.38
CA ALA A 54 15.19 11.66 11.75
C ALA A 54 16.14 10.96 12.74
N ASN A 55 16.88 11.74 13.54
CA ASN A 55 17.78 11.19 14.56
C ASN A 55 17.06 10.38 15.65
N LYS A 56 15.81 10.74 15.99
CA LYS A 56 15.04 10.06 17.03
C LYS A 56 14.36 8.78 16.55
N ILE A 57 13.96 8.71 15.28
CA ILE A 57 13.19 7.57 14.75
C ILE A 57 14.06 6.49 14.09
N ASN A 58 15.36 6.74 13.90
CA ASN A 58 16.30 5.82 13.25
C ASN A 58 15.86 5.35 11.85
N TYR A 59 15.07 6.18 11.17
CA TYR A 59 14.63 6.02 9.79
C TYR A 59 15.13 7.19 8.96
N GLN A 60 15.51 6.92 7.71
CA GLN A 60 15.75 7.99 6.76
C GLN A 60 14.41 8.63 6.39
N ILE A 61 14.33 9.94 6.57
CA ILE A 61 13.19 10.75 6.13
C ILE A 61 13.57 11.39 4.81
N LYS A 62 12.75 11.19 3.78
CA LYS A 62 12.93 11.82 2.47
C LYS A 62 11.88 12.89 2.27
N PHE A 63 12.24 13.96 1.58
CA PHE A 63 11.28 14.97 1.13
C PHE A 63 10.50 14.41 -0.07
N GLU A 64 9.18 14.53 -0.02
CA GLU A 64 8.26 14.15 -1.09
C GLU A 64 7.73 15.39 -1.83
N LYS A 65 6.80 15.20 -2.76
CA LYS A 65 6.39 16.28 -3.68
C LYS A 65 5.57 17.39 -3.04
N GLY A 66 4.82 17.10 -1.99
CA GLY A 66 4.05 18.11 -1.26
C GLY A 66 4.93 19.06 -0.46
N LYS A 67 4.38 20.24 -0.11
CA LYS A 67 5.16 21.36 0.44
C LYS A 67 5.99 21.00 1.68
N ASN A 68 5.41 20.23 2.59
CA ASN A 68 6.07 19.64 3.77
C ASN A 68 5.72 18.16 3.89
N GLN A 69 5.70 17.48 2.75
CA GLN A 69 5.45 16.05 2.69
C GLN A 69 6.76 15.29 2.81
N TYR A 70 6.72 14.20 3.56
CA TYR A 70 7.87 13.35 3.79
C TYR A 70 7.48 11.88 3.66
N GLU A 71 8.48 11.05 3.36
CA GLU A 71 8.38 9.60 3.26
C GLU A 71 9.40 8.93 4.19
N ILE A 72 9.02 7.80 4.78
CA ILE A 72 9.93 6.82 5.38
C ILE A 72 9.82 5.47 4.66
N ASP A 73 10.96 4.80 4.51
CA ASP A 73 11.03 3.44 3.96
C ASP A 73 11.22 2.41 5.07
N PHE A 74 10.32 1.43 5.13
CA PHE A 74 10.50 0.23 5.93
C PHE A 74 11.25 -0.83 5.12
N LYS A 75 12.26 -1.43 5.74
CA LYS A 75 13.11 -2.43 5.10
C LYS A 75 12.27 -3.66 4.70
N PRO A 76 12.50 -4.22 3.50
CA PRO A 76 11.85 -5.45 3.09
C PRO A 76 12.09 -6.59 4.10
N THR A 77 11.02 -7.27 4.51
CA THR A 77 11.07 -8.38 5.48
C THR A 77 10.11 -9.50 5.10
N GLN A 78 10.38 -10.71 5.62
CA GLN A 78 9.48 -11.86 5.53
C GLN A 78 8.53 -11.93 6.73
N ASP A 79 8.73 -11.10 7.76
CA ASP A 79 7.89 -11.06 8.96
C ASP A 79 6.79 -10.01 8.78
N LEU A 80 5.64 -10.46 8.26
CA LEU A 80 4.51 -9.59 7.93
C LEU A 80 3.87 -8.93 9.17
N ILE A 81 3.95 -9.61 10.32
CA ILE A 81 3.33 -9.14 11.56
C ILE A 81 4.19 -8.05 12.18
N THR A 82 5.50 -8.27 12.23
CA THR A 82 6.43 -7.31 12.82
C THR A 82 6.44 -6.01 12.02
N ILE A 83 6.51 -6.05 10.68
CA ILE A 83 6.47 -4.80 9.89
C ILE A 83 5.14 -4.06 10.05
N ALA A 84 4.01 -4.76 10.12
CA ALA A 84 2.72 -4.12 10.33
C ALA A 84 2.64 -3.38 11.69
N LYS A 85 3.16 -4.00 12.75
CA LYS A 85 3.25 -3.38 14.09
C LYS A 85 4.24 -2.22 14.12
N GLU A 86 5.37 -2.39 13.45
CA GLU A 86 6.42 -1.39 13.36
C GLU A 86 5.89 -0.11 12.70
N ILE A 87 5.15 -0.21 11.60
CA ILE A 87 4.52 0.95 10.95
C ILE A 87 3.60 1.70 11.90
N VAL A 88 2.75 0.98 12.66
CA VAL A 88 1.85 1.62 13.65
C VAL A 88 2.67 2.37 14.70
N LEU A 89 3.65 1.70 15.31
CA LEU A 89 4.51 2.29 16.33
C LEU A 89 5.29 3.50 15.79
N THR A 90 5.80 3.43 14.56
CA THR A 90 6.54 4.54 13.96
C THR A 90 5.65 5.76 13.73
N ARG A 91 4.37 5.58 13.34
CA ARG A 91 3.42 6.70 13.26
C ARG A 91 3.20 7.37 14.61
N ASP A 92 3.02 6.57 15.67
CA ASP A 92 2.83 7.08 17.02
C ASP A 92 4.07 7.85 17.49
N ILE A 93 5.26 7.28 17.31
CA ILE A 93 6.53 7.92 17.66
C ILE A 93 6.74 9.23 16.90
N ILE A 94 6.50 9.26 15.58
CA ILE A 94 6.63 10.48 14.78
C ILE A 94 5.65 11.55 15.28
N SER A 95 4.40 11.16 15.58
CA SER A 95 3.37 12.06 16.08
C SER A 95 3.74 12.65 17.45
N ASP A 96 4.24 11.83 18.36
CA ASP A 96 4.68 12.25 19.69
C ASP A 96 5.88 13.20 19.60
N ILE A 97 6.89 12.88 18.78
CA ILE A 97 8.05 13.75 18.59
C ILE A 97 7.64 15.10 17.96
N ALA A 98 6.76 15.07 16.95
CA ALA A 98 6.28 16.30 16.33
C ALA A 98 5.53 17.18 17.35
N LYS A 99 4.70 16.56 18.19
CA LYS A 99 3.98 17.23 19.29
C LYS A 99 4.93 17.83 20.33
N ASP A 100 5.98 17.11 20.73
CA ASP A 100 7.02 17.61 21.64
C ASP A 100 7.75 18.85 21.08
N MET A 101 7.79 18.96 19.75
CA MET A 101 8.38 20.10 19.03
C MET A 101 7.36 21.22 18.77
N GLY A 102 6.16 21.12 19.34
CA GLY A 102 5.08 22.11 19.21
C GLY A 102 4.40 22.09 17.84
N GLY A 103 4.52 21.00 17.09
CA GLY A 103 3.89 20.83 15.78
C GLY A 103 3.06 19.55 15.70
N LEU A 104 2.77 19.10 14.47
CA LEU A 104 1.98 17.91 14.22
C LEU A 104 2.55 17.11 13.04
N ALA A 105 2.39 15.79 13.12
CA ALA A 105 2.51 14.90 11.97
C ALA A 105 1.11 14.51 11.50
N ASP A 106 0.84 14.64 10.21
CA ASP A 106 -0.47 14.37 9.62
C ASP A 106 -0.37 13.20 8.64
N PHE A 107 -0.97 12.07 9.05
CA PHE A 107 -1.03 10.83 8.28
C PHE A 107 -2.36 10.67 7.52
N ARG A 108 -3.22 11.71 7.48
CA ARG A 108 -4.44 11.68 6.65
C ARG A 108 -4.08 11.54 5.18
N SER A 109 -4.98 10.94 4.41
CA SER A 109 -4.75 10.61 3.01
C SER A 109 -4.77 11.83 2.09
N LYS A 110 -5.56 12.84 2.44
CA LYS A 110 -5.66 14.10 1.68
C LYS A 110 -5.79 15.29 2.64
N PRO A 111 -4.72 15.66 3.36
CA PRO A 111 -4.77 16.72 4.37
C PRO A 111 -4.99 18.11 3.78
N PHE A 112 -4.55 18.32 2.53
CA PHE A 112 -4.70 19.56 1.76
C PHE A 112 -5.30 19.26 0.38
N ILE A 113 -6.33 20.01 0.00
CA ILE A 113 -7.08 19.79 -1.27
C ILE A 113 -6.19 20.08 -2.48
N ASP A 114 -5.35 21.10 -2.40
CA ASP A 114 -4.52 21.65 -3.46
C ASP A 114 -3.07 21.12 -3.50
N ASP A 115 -2.73 20.15 -2.64
CA ASP A 115 -1.40 19.51 -2.59
C ASP A 115 -1.48 17.99 -2.78
N TYR A 116 -0.34 17.30 -2.88
CA TYR A 116 -0.28 15.84 -2.97
C TYR A 116 -0.95 15.16 -1.77
N GLY A 117 -1.57 14.01 -1.98
CA GLY A 117 -2.05 13.20 -0.86
C GLY A 117 -0.98 12.23 -0.35
N SER A 118 -1.22 11.66 0.82
CA SER A 118 -0.32 10.71 1.47
C SER A 118 -0.82 9.27 1.33
N SER A 119 0.10 8.38 1.02
CA SER A 119 -0.14 6.97 0.78
C SER A 119 0.77 6.08 1.61
N MET A 120 0.41 4.79 1.62
CA MET A 120 1.25 3.72 2.14
C MET A 120 1.47 2.71 1.03
N HIS A 121 2.52 2.89 0.22
CA HIS A 121 2.82 1.95 -0.85
C HIS A 121 3.32 0.64 -0.26
N ILE A 122 2.77 -0.48 -0.72
CA ILE A 122 3.24 -1.81 -0.31
C ILE A 122 4.04 -2.42 -1.46
N HIS A 123 5.29 -2.73 -1.17
CA HIS A 123 6.17 -3.47 -2.05
C HIS A 123 6.05 -4.95 -1.74
N LEU A 124 5.77 -5.78 -2.75
CA LEU A 124 5.69 -7.24 -2.56
C LEU A 124 6.41 -7.98 -3.67
N ASN A 125 7.20 -8.96 -3.27
CA ASN A 125 7.65 -10.06 -4.11
C ASN A 125 7.62 -11.36 -3.31
N PHE A 126 7.79 -12.48 -4.00
CA PHE A 126 8.02 -13.77 -3.34
C PHE A 126 9.47 -14.19 -3.57
N LEU A 127 10.09 -14.75 -2.54
CA LEU A 127 11.48 -15.20 -2.59
C LEU A 127 11.66 -16.18 -3.75
N GLU A 128 12.66 -15.92 -4.60
CA GLU A 128 13.03 -16.75 -5.76
C GLU A 128 11.92 -16.98 -6.79
N ASP A 129 10.85 -16.19 -6.76
CA ASP A 129 9.75 -16.27 -7.73
C ASP A 129 9.67 -15.01 -8.61
N ASN A 130 9.50 -15.23 -9.92
CA ASN A 130 9.52 -14.17 -10.92
C ASN A 130 8.13 -13.90 -11.55
N ASN A 131 7.05 -14.42 -10.98
CA ASN A 131 5.69 -14.28 -11.52
C ASN A 131 5.04 -12.91 -11.20
N ILE A 132 5.84 -11.84 -11.12
CA ILE A 132 5.41 -10.49 -10.71
C ILE A 132 4.25 -9.95 -11.56
N ASP A 133 4.31 -10.12 -12.88
CA ASP A 133 3.24 -9.70 -13.80
C ASP A 133 1.92 -10.48 -13.55
N LYS A 134 1.99 -11.73 -13.05
CA LYS A 134 0.82 -12.51 -12.66
C LYS A 134 0.19 -11.95 -11.38
N TYR A 135 1.00 -11.66 -10.36
CA TYR A 135 0.49 -11.09 -9.11
C TYR A 135 -0.14 -9.70 -9.31
N ALA A 136 0.45 -8.87 -10.19
CA ALA A 136 -0.12 -7.57 -10.54
C ALA A 136 -1.52 -7.70 -11.17
N GLN A 137 -1.71 -8.65 -12.10
CA GLN A 137 -3.01 -8.92 -12.70
C GLN A 137 -4.02 -9.45 -11.69
N ILE A 138 -3.60 -10.40 -10.82
CA ILE A 138 -4.45 -10.91 -9.74
C ILE A 138 -4.97 -9.76 -8.88
N LEU A 139 -4.08 -8.90 -8.37
CA LEU A 139 -4.48 -7.80 -7.50
C LEU A 139 -5.44 -6.82 -8.18
N CYS A 140 -5.21 -6.53 -9.46
CA CYS A 140 -6.16 -5.71 -10.22
C CYS A 140 -7.54 -6.40 -10.35
N SER A 141 -7.57 -7.71 -10.57
CA SER A 141 -8.82 -8.47 -10.70
C SER A 141 -9.60 -8.58 -9.39
N GLN A 142 -8.91 -8.61 -8.25
CA GLN A 142 -9.51 -8.80 -6.93
C GLN A 142 -9.85 -7.47 -6.24
N LEU A 143 -9.38 -6.33 -6.76
CA LEU A 143 -9.37 -5.04 -6.07
C LEU A 143 -10.71 -4.67 -5.41
N GLU A 144 -11.82 -4.79 -6.15
CA GLU A 144 -13.15 -4.39 -5.68
C GLU A 144 -13.55 -5.05 -4.36
N GLN A 145 -13.13 -6.31 -4.14
CA GLN A 145 -13.45 -7.06 -2.93
C GLN A 145 -12.73 -6.50 -1.69
N TYR A 146 -11.64 -5.76 -1.90
CA TYR A 146 -10.74 -5.29 -0.85
C TYR A 146 -10.64 -3.77 -0.74
N LEU A 147 -11.40 -3.00 -1.53
CA LEU A 147 -11.30 -1.53 -1.57
C LEU A 147 -11.38 -0.87 -0.17
N ASN A 148 -12.26 -1.37 0.70
CA ASN A 148 -12.43 -0.83 2.06
C ASN A 148 -11.20 -0.99 2.96
N TYR A 149 -10.25 -1.87 2.63
CA TYR A 149 -8.99 -1.99 3.36
C TYR A 149 -7.96 -0.95 2.92
N PHE A 150 -8.06 -0.46 1.68
CA PHE A 150 -7.14 0.53 1.09
C PHE A 150 -7.66 1.97 1.22
N LEU A 151 -8.98 2.14 1.14
CA LEU A 151 -9.69 3.42 1.14
C LEU A 151 -10.93 3.34 2.05
N PRO A 152 -10.76 3.26 3.38
CA PRO A 152 -11.86 3.04 4.32
C PRO A 152 -12.82 4.23 4.47
N THR A 153 -12.36 5.45 4.21
CA THR A 153 -13.11 6.69 4.44
C THR A 153 -13.31 7.50 3.17
N GLN A 154 -14.17 8.52 3.21
CA GLN A 154 -14.38 9.41 2.06
C GLN A 154 -13.13 10.23 1.72
N GLU A 155 -12.38 10.71 2.73
CA GLU A 155 -11.12 11.45 2.55
C GLU A 155 -10.12 10.64 1.70
N ASP A 156 -10.12 9.31 1.85
CA ASP A 156 -9.24 8.42 1.08
C ASP A 156 -9.55 8.42 -0.41
N TYR A 157 -10.82 8.53 -0.80
CA TYR A 157 -11.20 8.65 -2.21
C TYR A 157 -10.88 10.04 -2.78
N GLU A 158 -10.86 11.08 -1.96
CA GLU A 158 -10.47 12.44 -2.37
C GLU A 158 -8.97 12.53 -2.71
N ARG A 159 -8.16 11.58 -2.21
CA ARG A 159 -6.76 11.40 -2.62
C ARG A 159 -6.62 11.00 -4.09
N LEU A 160 -7.60 10.30 -4.67
CA LEU A 160 -7.50 9.73 -6.01
C LEU A 160 -7.64 10.80 -7.10
N ASP A 161 -6.54 11.51 -7.35
CA ASP A 161 -6.46 12.55 -8.36
C ASP A 161 -5.22 12.38 -9.25
N SER A 162 -5.47 12.28 -10.56
CA SER A 162 -4.45 12.22 -11.61
C SER A 162 -3.47 13.41 -11.59
N LYS A 163 -3.92 14.59 -11.14
CA LYS A 163 -3.07 15.79 -11.02
C LYS A 163 -1.95 15.60 -9.99
N PHE A 164 -2.19 14.78 -8.97
CA PHE A 164 -1.27 14.51 -7.87
C PHE A 164 -0.69 13.09 -7.94
N MET A 165 -0.70 12.46 -9.13
CA MET A 165 -0.06 11.18 -9.40
C MET A 165 -0.58 9.98 -8.58
N ALA A 166 -1.75 10.11 -7.95
CA ALA A 166 -2.44 9.00 -7.30
C ALA A 166 -3.16 8.13 -8.35
N PRO A 167 -3.17 6.79 -8.18
CA PRO A 167 -3.86 5.92 -9.13
C PRO A 167 -5.37 6.16 -9.09
N THR A 168 -5.97 6.40 -10.24
CA THR A 168 -7.42 6.67 -10.37
C THR A 168 -8.19 5.52 -11.03
N HIS A 169 -7.47 4.56 -11.64
CA HIS A 169 -8.04 3.47 -12.41
C HIS A 169 -7.38 2.13 -12.08
N ILE A 170 -8.17 1.06 -12.17
CA ILE A 170 -7.69 -0.32 -12.00
C ILE A 170 -6.76 -0.64 -13.17
N SER A 171 -5.47 -0.72 -12.89
CA SER A 171 -4.43 -0.84 -13.91
C SER A 171 -3.11 -1.32 -13.34
N TRP A 172 -2.29 -1.91 -14.19
CA TRP A 172 -0.93 -2.29 -13.85
C TRP A 172 0.03 -1.99 -15.00
N GLY A 173 1.32 -1.85 -14.68
CA GLY A 173 2.32 -1.44 -15.64
C GLY A 173 3.74 -1.69 -15.16
N GLY A 174 4.71 -1.41 -16.05
CA GLY A 174 6.13 -1.38 -15.69
C GLY A 174 6.47 -0.21 -14.78
N ASN A 175 7.64 0.40 -14.93
CA ASN A 175 8.09 1.56 -14.15
C ASN A 175 7.24 2.84 -14.42
N ASN A 176 5.96 2.78 -14.05
CA ASN A 176 4.90 3.69 -14.42
C ASN A 176 4.15 4.11 -13.16
N ARG A 177 4.26 5.38 -12.75
CA ARG A 177 3.65 5.87 -11.51
C ARG A 177 2.17 6.25 -11.65
N SER A 178 1.60 6.15 -12.86
CA SER A 178 0.17 6.45 -13.10
C SER A 178 -0.75 5.25 -12.87
N VAL A 179 -0.21 4.03 -12.85
CA VAL A 179 -0.99 2.80 -12.63
C VAL A 179 -1.22 2.51 -11.15
N LEU A 180 -2.18 1.63 -10.85
CA LEU A 180 -2.44 1.16 -9.48
C LEU A 180 -1.39 0.17 -8.97
N ILE A 181 -1.04 -0.84 -9.78
CA ILE A 181 0.08 -1.75 -9.50
C ILE A 181 1.26 -1.40 -10.42
N ARG A 182 2.32 -0.84 -9.85
CA ARG A 182 3.57 -0.55 -10.56
C ARG A 182 4.54 -1.71 -10.40
N ILE A 183 5.35 -1.97 -11.43
CA ILE A 183 6.50 -2.89 -11.35
C ILE A 183 7.76 -2.04 -11.55
N PRO A 184 8.42 -1.58 -10.47
CA PRO A 184 9.61 -0.72 -10.57
C PRO A 184 10.75 -1.40 -11.32
N ASP A 185 11.56 -0.60 -12.01
CA ASP A 185 12.77 -1.07 -12.69
C ASP A 185 13.93 -1.19 -11.70
N SER A 186 13.84 -2.18 -10.82
CA SER A 186 14.85 -2.47 -9.80
C SER A 186 14.84 -3.97 -9.46
N LEU A 187 15.97 -4.48 -8.99
CA LEU A 187 16.10 -5.85 -8.52
C LEU A 187 16.12 -5.89 -6.97
N PRO A 188 15.50 -6.91 -6.34
CA PRO A 188 14.63 -7.91 -6.95
C PRO A 188 13.36 -7.27 -7.54
N LYS A 189 12.83 -7.87 -8.62
CA LYS A 189 11.55 -7.42 -9.19
C LYS A 189 10.46 -7.60 -8.15
N ARG A 190 9.62 -6.58 -8.03
CA ARG A 190 8.50 -6.53 -7.08
C ARG A 190 7.34 -5.77 -7.67
N ILE A 191 6.15 -6.03 -7.15
CA ILE A 191 5.04 -5.11 -7.33
C ILE A 191 5.15 -3.96 -6.31
N GLU A 192 4.61 -2.81 -6.66
CA GLU A 192 4.34 -1.66 -5.80
C GLU A 192 2.83 -1.41 -5.88
N HIS A 193 2.12 -1.70 -4.80
CA HIS A 193 0.69 -1.46 -4.65
C HIS A 193 0.46 -0.04 -4.15
N ARG A 194 -0.05 0.84 -5.02
CA ARG A 194 -0.05 2.30 -4.81
C ARG A 194 -1.35 2.86 -4.19
N LEU A 195 -2.34 2.01 -3.93
CA LEU A 195 -3.68 2.47 -3.58
C LEU A 195 -3.89 2.78 -2.10
N ALA A 196 -3.20 2.09 -1.18
CA ALA A 196 -3.49 2.25 0.24
C ALA A 196 -3.17 3.67 0.72
N SER A 197 -4.11 4.26 1.44
CA SER A 197 -3.92 5.56 2.11
C SER A 197 -3.02 5.42 3.34
N SER A 198 -2.27 6.47 3.70
CA SER A 198 -1.34 6.50 4.84
C SER A 198 -1.99 6.29 6.23
N ASN A 199 -3.28 6.62 6.35
CA ASN A 199 -4.09 6.47 7.57
C ASN A 199 -4.63 5.04 7.79
N THR A 200 -4.45 4.14 6.83
CA THR A 200 -5.00 2.78 6.91
C THR A 200 -4.29 1.92 7.96
N ASP A 201 -4.92 0.81 8.34
CA ASP A 201 -4.30 -0.20 9.21
C ASP A 201 -3.32 -1.07 8.38
N PRO A 202 -2.01 -1.02 8.66
CA PRO A 202 -1.02 -1.73 7.85
C PRO A 202 -1.24 -3.24 7.80
N ALA A 203 -1.72 -3.85 8.89
CA ALA A 203 -1.99 -5.28 8.90
C ALA A 203 -3.17 -5.65 8.00
N LEU A 204 -4.20 -4.80 7.93
CA LEU A 204 -5.35 -5.05 7.07
C LEU A 204 -5.03 -4.80 5.59
N VAL A 205 -4.18 -3.83 5.29
CA VAL A 205 -3.68 -3.60 3.92
C VAL A 205 -2.86 -4.79 3.44
N ILE A 206 -1.92 -5.27 4.27
CA ILE A 206 -1.11 -6.45 3.95
C ILE A 206 -1.99 -7.68 3.79
N PHE A 207 -2.97 -7.87 4.69
CA PHE A 207 -3.95 -8.95 4.60
C PHE A 207 -4.69 -8.91 3.26
N ALA A 208 -5.22 -7.75 2.88
CA ALA A 208 -5.98 -7.59 1.64
C ALA A 208 -5.16 -7.94 0.39
N ILE A 209 -3.88 -7.52 0.35
CA ILE A 209 -2.97 -7.86 -0.75
C ILE A 209 -2.68 -9.36 -0.79
N MET A 210 -2.34 -9.95 0.36
CA MET A 210 -1.98 -11.36 0.47
C MET A 210 -3.18 -12.29 0.20
N ASP A 211 -4.34 -11.98 0.76
CA ASP A 211 -5.57 -12.75 0.55
C ASP A 211 -6.10 -12.59 -0.88
N GLY A 212 -5.98 -11.39 -1.47
CA GLY A 212 -6.28 -11.18 -2.89
C GLY A 212 -5.39 -12.04 -3.79
N ILE A 213 -4.08 -12.09 -3.53
CA ILE A 213 -3.18 -12.99 -4.28
C ILE A 213 -3.55 -14.46 -4.05
N LYS A 214 -3.81 -14.86 -2.81
CA LYS A 214 -4.22 -16.23 -2.48
C LYS A 214 -5.45 -16.64 -3.29
N ASN A 215 -6.51 -15.83 -3.23
CA ASN A 215 -7.78 -16.13 -3.90
C ASN A 215 -7.61 -16.19 -5.43
N GLY A 216 -6.79 -15.31 -6.02
CA GLY A 216 -6.48 -15.40 -7.45
C GLY A 216 -5.63 -16.63 -7.80
N LEU A 217 -4.67 -17.03 -6.96
CA LEU A 217 -3.89 -18.24 -7.18
C LEU A 217 -4.73 -19.53 -7.08
N GLU A 218 -5.73 -19.54 -6.20
CA GLU A 218 -6.67 -20.66 -6.06
C GLU A 218 -7.66 -20.76 -7.22
N ASN A 219 -8.12 -19.61 -7.74
CA ASN A 219 -9.18 -19.53 -8.75
C ASN A 219 -8.65 -18.94 -10.07
N ASN A 220 -7.53 -19.46 -10.56
CA ASN A 220 -6.75 -18.86 -11.65
C ASN A 220 -7.55 -18.67 -12.97
N GLU A 221 -8.64 -19.42 -13.18
CA GLU A 221 -9.52 -19.30 -14.36
C GLU A 221 -10.47 -18.09 -14.32
N GLU A 222 -10.69 -17.50 -13.14
CA GLU A 222 -11.62 -16.37 -12.93
C GLU A 222 -10.92 -15.00 -12.94
N ILE A 223 -9.60 -14.95 -13.17
CA ILE A 223 -8.84 -13.71 -13.17
C ILE A 223 -9.12 -12.91 -14.44
N LYS A 224 -9.60 -11.68 -14.28
CA LYS A 224 -9.67 -10.70 -15.37
C LYS A 224 -8.26 -10.33 -15.84
N HIS A 225 -7.91 -10.72 -17.06
CA HIS A 225 -6.66 -10.31 -17.69
C HIS A 225 -6.74 -8.86 -18.17
N LEU A 226 -5.96 -7.98 -17.53
CA LEU A 226 -5.82 -6.59 -17.94
C LEU A 226 -4.55 -6.42 -18.78
N PRO A 227 -4.59 -5.66 -19.89
CA PRO A 227 -3.39 -5.36 -20.65
C PRO A 227 -2.42 -4.52 -19.81
N LYS A 228 -1.11 -4.73 -20.02
CA LYS A 228 -0.06 -3.94 -19.39
C LYS A 228 -0.08 -2.51 -19.93
N ILE A 229 -0.07 -1.53 -19.04
CA ILE A 229 -0.08 -0.10 -19.43
C ILE A 229 1.35 0.42 -19.57
N TYR A 230 1.67 0.84 -20.79
CA TYR A 230 2.98 1.41 -21.14
C TYR A 230 3.02 2.95 -21.07
N GLY A 231 1.88 3.62 -21.31
CA GLY A 231 1.76 5.07 -21.29
C GLY A 231 1.12 5.59 -20.00
N ASN A 232 0.49 6.77 -20.08
CA ASN A 232 -0.19 7.37 -18.95
C ASN A 232 -1.56 6.71 -18.72
N ALA A 233 -1.75 6.02 -17.58
CA ALA A 233 -3.01 5.35 -17.24
C ALA A 233 -4.19 6.31 -17.01
N TYR A 234 -3.94 7.62 -16.93
CA TYR A 234 -5.01 8.62 -16.89
C TYR A 234 -5.60 8.93 -18.27
N ASP A 235 -4.95 8.47 -19.35
CA ASP A 235 -5.40 8.72 -20.71
C ASP A 235 -6.69 7.92 -21.01
N PRO A 236 -7.79 8.60 -21.42
CA PRO A 236 -9.05 7.94 -21.77
C PRO A 236 -8.92 6.85 -22.85
N GLN A 237 -7.88 6.87 -23.69
CA GLN A 237 -7.67 5.87 -24.75
C GLN A 237 -7.57 4.44 -24.20
N TYR A 238 -7.13 4.26 -22.95
CA TYR A 238 -6.99 2.94 -22.34
C TYR A 238 -8.32 2.37 -21.84
N ASN A 239 -9.39 3.17 -21.80
CA ASN A 239 -10.73 2.78 -21.36
C ASN A 239 -10.72 1.96 -20.06
N LEU A 240 -9.94 2.43 -19.08
CA LEU A 240 -9.72 1.73 -17.83
C LEU A 240 -10.90 1.92 -16.89
N GLN A 241 -11.13 0.92 -16.05
CA GLN A 241 -12.15 1.00 -15.02
C GLN A 241 -11.73 1.98 -13.92
N LYS A 242 -12.56 2.99 -13.65
CA LYS A 242 -12.31 3.97 -12.58
C LYS A 242 -12.51 3.35 -11.21
N ILE A 243 -11.66 3.73 -10.27
CA ILE A 243 -11.81 3.37 -8.85
C ILE A 243 -12.85 4.30 -8.26
N ILE A 244 -13.96 3.74 -7.79
CA ILE A 244 -15.08 4.45 -7.18
C ILE A 244 -15.47 3.72 -5.90
N ARG A 245 -16.20 4.41 -5.03
CA ARG A 245 -16.78 3.84 -3.82
C ARG A 245 -17.97 2.94 -4.13
#